data_AF-A0A2U8WHZ1-F1
#
_entry.id   AF-A0A2U8WHZ1-F1
#
_cell.length_a   1.000
_cell.length_b   1.000
_cell.length_c   1.000
_cell.angle_alpha   90.00
_cell.angle_beta   90.00
_cell.angle_gamma   90.00
#
_symmetry.space_group_name_H-M   'P 1'
#
loop_
_entity.id
_entity.type
_entity.pdbx_description
1 polymer ?
#
loop_
_entity_poly.entity_id
_entity_poly.type
_entity_poly.pdbx_seq_one_letter_code
_entity_poly.pdbx_strand_id
1 'polypeptide(L)'
;MTPAKTLTMTPAEEYRLIARSGLFDVNHYLLEAPDVVADGADPLVHFCRFGAREGRRPNLYFDPAWYAGLYLGGNPGGVNPVCHYIRLGERRGLRPIGYFEPGWYARTYRLRRGTSPLRHYLTHRRSQLYAPNALFDVAWYLERHGAEIGRNRDAFAHLLRHGARRDLAGSPGFDAGAYRARHGLSAAPASALVVDQEACNPLVHHLKAQAAQEFASGEFASGEFASGEFASGEFASGEFANEELARHGAVRRPWWRRILR
;
A
#
# COMPACT_ATOMS: atom_id res chain seq x y z
N MET A 1 -15.85 -20.11 25.71
CA MET A 1 -15.19 -19.22 24.72
C MET A 1 -13.78 -19.71 24.49
N THR A 2 -13.55 -20.43 23.40
CA THR A 2 -12.22 -20.88 23.00
C THR A 2 -11.46 -19.68 22.44
N PRO A 3 -10.25 -19.36 22.91
CA PRO A 3 -9.48 -18.27 22.30
C PRO A 3 -9.17 -18.68 20.86
N ALA A 4 -9.56 -17.83 19.90
CA ALA A 4 -9.15 -18.00 18.51
C ALA A 4 -7.61 -18.01 18.50
N LYS A 5 -7.01 -19.15 18.15
CA LYS A 5 -5.58 -19.23 17.83
C LYS A 5 -5.32 -18.26 16.68
N THR A 6 -4.84 -17.06 17.00
CA THR A 6 -4.23 -16.18 16.02
C THR A 6 -2.94 -16.87 15.58
N LEU A 7 -3.03 -17.73 14.56
CA LEU A 7 -1.88 -18.43 13.99
C LEU A 7 -0.94 -17.39 13.41
N THR A 8 0.06 -16.99 14.20
CA THR A 8 1.19 -16.17 13.76
C THR A 8 1.90 -16.92 12.65
N MET A 9 1.97 -16.31 11.47
CA MET A 9 2.68 -16.89 10.34
C MET A 9 4.18 -16.89 10.62
N THR A 10 4.87 -17.93 10.16
CA THR A 10 6.32 -17.93 10.14
C THR A 10 6.84 -16.92 9.12
N PRO A 11 8.05 -16.34 9.29
CA PRO A 11 8.62 -15.42 8.31
C PRO A 11 8.70 -16.00 6.89
N ALA A 12 8.86 -17.32 6.75
CA ALA A 12 8.86 -18.00 5.45
C ALA A 12 7.48 -18.01 4.79
N GLU A 13 6.42 -18.20 5.56
CA GLU A 13 5.04 -18.13 5.05
C GLU A 13 4.67 -16.70 4.68
N GLU A 14 5.06 -15.72 5.51
CA GLU A 14 4.88 -14.29 5.20
C GLU A 14 5.58 -13.92 3.89
N TYR A 15 6.83 -14.34 3.72
CA TYR A 15 7.59 -14.11 2.50
C TYR A 15 6.83 -14.63 1.27
N ARG A 16 6.41 -15.90 1.29
CA ARG A 16 5.71 -16.52 0.14
C ARG A 16 4.37 -15.84 -0.13
N LEU A 17 3.66 -15.40 0.91
CA LEU A 17 2.38 -14.70 0.76
C LEU A 17 2.57 -13.33 0.13
N ILE A 18 3.49 -12.52 0.69
CA ILE A 18 3.75 -11.16 0.24
C ILE A 18 4.36 -11.17 -1.16
N ALA A 19 5.33 -12.06 -1.44
CA ALA A 19 5.95 -12.18 -2.76
C ALA A 19 4.91 -12.42 -3.87
N ARG A 20 3.96 -13.34 -3.64
CA ARG A 20 2.93 -13.70 -4.62
C ARG A 20 1.83 -12.63 -4.76
N SER A 21 1.66 -11.78 -3.75
CA SER A 21 0.64 -10.74 -3.74
C SER A 21 0.89 -9.61 -4.75
N GLY A 22 2.16 -9.37 -5.13
CA GLY A 22 2.56 -8.20 -5.92
C GLY A 22 2.50 -6.87 -5.15
N LEU A 23 2.34 -6.90 -3.82
CA LEU A 23 2.27 -5.71 -2.98
C LEU A 23 3.64 -5.22 -2.47
N PHE A 24 4.72 -5.94 -2.73
CA PHE A 24 6.07 -5.54 -2.32
C PHE A 24 6.85 -4.95 -3.49
N ASP A 25 7.13 -3.65 -3.45
CA ASP A 25 7.94 -2.93 -4.43
C ASP A 25 9.37 -2.81 -3.89
N VAL A 26 10.25 -3.67 -4.39
CA VAL A 26 11.66 -3.73 -3.97
C VAL A 26 12.36 -2.39 -4.12
N ASN A 27 12.08 -1.65 -5.20
CA ASN A 27 12.75 -0.37 -5.45
C ASN A 27 12.29 0.69 -4.45
N HIS A 28 11.00 0.71 -4.15
CA HIS A 28 10.47 1.59 -3.10
C HIS A 28 11.09 1.28 -1.75
N TYR A 29 11.13 0.00 -1.37
CA TYR A 29 11.65 -0.41 -0.06
C TYR A 29 13.13 -0.05 0.11
N LEU A 30 13.96 -0.27 -0.92
CA LEU A 30 15.39 0.05 -0.87
C LEU A 30 15.66 1.58 -0.82
N LEU A 31 14.79 2.39 -1.43
CA LEU A 31 14.91 3.86 -1.33
C LEU A 31 14.61 4.37 0.08
N GLU A 32 13.76 3.68 0.84
CA GLU A 32 13.40 4.02 2.22
C GLU A 32 14.23 3.26 3.27
N ALA A 33 15.08 2.32 2.84
CA ALA A 33 15.91 1.48 3.72
C ALA A 33 17.40 1.47 3.31
N PRO A 34 18.13 2.58 3.51
CA PRO A 34 19.56 2.66 3.18
C PRO A 34 20.41 1.63 3.94
N ASP A 35 19.99 1.27 5.15
CA ASP A 35 20.56 0.23 6.00
C ASP A 35 20.54 -1.14 5.32
N VAL A 36 19.42 -1.49 4.69
CA VAL A 36 19.24 -2.78 3.99
C VAL A 36 20.10 -2.86 2.72
N VAL A 37 20.32 -1.72 2.06
CA VAL A 37 21.20 -1.62 0.89
C VAL A 37 22.65 -1.96 1.27
N ALA A 38 23.11 -1.45 2.41
CA ALA A 38 24.49 -1.64 2.88
C ALA A 38 24.82 -3.11 3.17
N ASP A 39 23.87 -3.84 3.76
CA ASP A 39 24.05 -5.24 4.16
C ASP A 39 23.86 -6.24 3.00
N GLY A 40 23.31 -5.80 1.87
CA GLY A 40 23.06 -6.64 0.69
C GLY A 40 22.08 -7.79 0.95
N ALA A 41 21.22 -7.65 1.97
CA ALA A 41 20.19 -8.60 2.34
C ALA A 41 19.04 -8.63 1.32
N ASP A 42 18.28 -9.74 1.27
CA ASP A 42 17.02 -9.78 0.53
C ASP A 42 16.02 -8.80 1.17
N PRO A 43 15.52 -7.78 0.44
CA PRO A 43 14.66 -6.75 1.01
C PRO A 43 13.34 -7.28 1.56
N LEU A 44 12.77 -8.32 0.95
CA LEU A 44 11.52 -8.92 1.42
C LEU A 44 11.76 -9.77 2.66
N VAL A 45 12.90 -10.48 2.75
CA VAL A 45 13.29 -11.17 3.99
C VAL A 45 13.44 -10.16 5.13
N HIS A 46 14.12 -9.04 4.87
CA HIS A 46 14.24 -7.97 5.87
C HIS A 46 12.86 -7.41 6.25
N PHE A 47 11.99 -7.18 5.29
CA PHE A 47 10.65 -6.67 5.54
C PHE A 47 9.83 -7.60 6.45
N CYS A 48 9.79 -8.90 6.14
CA CYS A 48 9.08 -9.89 6.96
C CYS A 48 9.66 -9.99 8.38
N ARG A 49 10.99 -9.88 8.52
CA ARG A 49 11.64 -9.98 9.84
C ARG A 49 11.48 -8.71 10.67
N PHE A 50 11.65 -7.53 10.08
CA PHE A 50 11.78 -6.26 10.81
C PHE A 50 10.87 -5.18 10.24
N GLY A 51 10.91 -4.97 8.92
CA GLY A 51 10.30 -3.80 8.28
C GLY A 51 8.82 -3.61 8.58
N ALA A 52 8.02 -4.69 8.60
CA ALA A 52 6.60 -4.60 8.92
C ALA A 52 6.32 -4.11 10.36
N ARG A 53 7.17 -4.49 11.32
CA ARG A 53 7.06 -4.08 12.74
C ARG A 53 7.58 -2.67 12.96
N GLU A 54 8.56 -2.26 12.17
CA GLU A 54 9.08 -0.89 12.13
C GLU A 54 8.15 0.08 11.38
N GLY A 55 7.04 -0.42 10.81
CA GLY A 55 6.11 0.41 10.05
C GLY A 55 6.60 0.81 8.66
N ARG A 56 7.68 0.20 8.15
CA ARG A 56 8.21 0.49 6.81
C ARG A 56 7.20 0.09 5.74
N ARG A 57 7.10 0.87 4.67
CA ARG A 57 6.08 0.64 3.65
C ARG A 57 6.57 -0.35 2.60
N PRO A 58 5.79 -1.39 2.25
CA PRO A 58 6.14 -2.31 1.17
C PRO A 58 5.95 -1.66 -0.22
N ASN A 59 5.10 -0.63 -0.30
CA ASN A 59 4.84 0.20 -1.47
C ASN A 59 4.19 1.51 -1.02
N LEU A 60 4.09 2.50 -1.93
CA LEU A 60 3.49 3.81 -1.61
C LEU A 60 2.03 3.75 -1.13
N TYR A 61 1.28 2.73 -1.50
CA TYR A 61 -0.17 2.61 -1.28
C TYR A 61 -0.54 1.62 -0.17
N PHE A 62 0.42 1.24 0.67
CA PHE A 62 0.19 0.46 1.87
C PHE A 62 1.02 1.00 3.02
N ASP A 63 0.38 1.38 4.12
CA ASP A 63 1.04 1.87 5.32
C ASP A 63 0.76 0.90 6.49
N PRO A 64 1.74 0.05 6.88
CA PRO A 64 1.52 -0.92 7.94
C PRO A 64 1.20 -0.29 9.30
N ALA A 65 1.80 0.87 9.63
CA ALA A 65 1.56 1.55 10.89
C ALA A 65 0.15 2.13 10.94
N TRP A 66 -0.27 2.82 9.87
CA TRP A 66 -1.63 3.37 9.75
C TRP A 66 -2.68 2.25 9.75
N TYR A 67 -2.47 1.18 8.99
CA TYR A 67 -3.37 0.04 8.92
C TYR A 67 -3.51 -0.66 10.27
N ALA A 68 -2.39 -0.89 10.98
CA ALA A 68 -2.39 -1.51 12.29
C ALA A 68 -3.11 -0.66 13.34
N GLY A 69 -2.89 0.66 13.32
CA GLY A 69 -3.57 1.60 14.21
C GLY A 69 -5.09 1.57 14.02
N LEU A 70 -5.55 1.54 12.78
CA LEU A 70 -6.98 1.59 12.48
C LEU A 70 -7.70 0.24 12.66
N TYR A 71 -7.11 -0.86 12.17
CA TYR A 71 -7.82 -2.15 12.06
C TYR A 71 -7.34 -3.24 13.00
N LEU A 72 -6.16 -3.10 13.59
CA LEU A 72 -5.54 -4.14 14.44
C LEU A 72 -5.38 -3.71 15.90
N GLY A 73 -6.01 -2.60 16.31
CA GLY A 73 -5.96 -2.10 17.69
C GLY A 73 -4.52 -1.83 18.17
N GLY A 74 -3.68 -1.26 17.32
CA GLY A 74 -2.26 -1.03 17.62
C GLY A 74 -1.36 -2.26 17.51
N ASN A 75 -1.91 -3.41 17.09
CA ASN A 75 -1.20 -4.64 16.77
C ASN A 75 -0.31 -5.23 17.89
N PRO A 76 -0.83 -5.40 19.12
CA PRO A 76 -0.05 -6.00 20.22
C PRO A 76 0.37 -7.45 19.93
N GLY A 77 -0.35 -8.15 19.05
CA GLY A 77 -0.04 -9.52 18.64
C GLY A 77 1.10 -9.66 17.63
N GLY A 78 1.70 -8.55 17.18
CA GLY A 78 2.81 -8.57 16.21
C GLY A 78 2.44 -9.17 14.85
N VAL A 79 1.16 -9.13 14.47
CA VAL A 79 0.67 -9.62 13.19
C VAL A 79 1.24 -8.74 12.08
N ASN A 80 1.84 -9.32 11.05
CA ASN A 80 2.27 -8.56 9.89
C ASN A 80 1.03 -7.92 9.18
N PRO A 81 0.89 -6.58 9.16
CA PRO A 81 -0.32 -5.93 8.65
C PRO A 81 -0.59 -6.23 7.17
N VAL A 82 0.46 -6.40 6.37
CA VAL A 82 0.35 -6.77 4.95
C VAL A 82 -0.23 -8.17 4.80
N CYS A 83 0.22 -9.12 5.61
CA CYS A 83 -0.31 -10.48 5.61
C CYS A 83 -1.78 -10.49 6.02
N HIS A 84 -2.16 -9.72 7.05
CA HIS A 84 -3.56 -9.56 7.44
C HIS A 84 -4.41 -8.96 6.31
N TYR A 85 -3.91 -7.92 5.64
CA TYR A 85 -4.61 -7.31 4.51
C TYR A 85 -4.86 -8.31 3.38
N ILE A 86 -3.82 -9.01 2.92
CA ILE A 86 -3.92 -10.01 1.84
C ILE A 86 -4.91 -11.12 2.23
N ARG A 87 -4.82 -11.61 3.48
CA ARG A 87 -5.66 -12.72 3.95
C ARG A 87 -7.08 -12.33 4.28
N LEU A 88 -7.36 -11.08 4.61
CA LEU A 88 -8.67 -10.69 5.16
C LEU A 88 -9.08 -9.27 4.78
N GLY A 89 -8.20 -8.30 4.96
CA GLY A 89 -8.52 -6.88 4.82
C GLY A 89 -9.06 -6.51 3.46
N GLU A 90 -8.45 -7.03 2.38
CA GLU A 90 -8.87 -6.72 1.01
C GLU A 90 -10.30 -7.21 0.73
N ARG A 91 -10.65 -8.43 1.16
CA ARG A 91 -12.01 -8.97 0.99
C ARG A 91 -13.05 -8.23 1.81
N ARG A 92 -12.64 -7.65 2.94
CA ARG A 92 -13.49 -6.81 3.79
C ARG A 92 -13.53 -5.34 3.33
N GLY A 93 -12.86 -5.01 2.22
CA GLY A 93 -12.79 -3.63 1.73
C GLY A 93 -12.00 -2.68 2.63
N LEU A 94 -11.20 -3.19 3.57
CA LEU A 94 -10.39 -2.35 4.46
C LEU A 94 -9.38 -1.55 3.63
N ARG A 95 -9.18 -0.27 3.96
CA ARG A 95 -8.24 0.57 3.22
C ARG A 95 -6.81 0.16 3.61
N PRO A 96 -5.86 -0.04 2.68
CA PRO A 96 -4.45 -0.29 3.02
C PRO A 96 -3.70 0.98 3.45
N ILE A 97 -4.23 2.13 3.06
CA ILE A 97 -3.79 3.49 3.41
C ILE A 97 -4.97 4.44 3.20
N GLY A 98 -5.00 5.60 3.86
CA GLY A 98 -6.17 6.49 3.85
C GLY A 98 -6.65 6.93 2.45
N TYR A 99 -5.75 7.00 1.47
CA TYR A 99 -6.04 7.50 0.12
C TYR A 99 -6.19 6.41 -0.96
N PHE A 100 -6.20 5.13 -0.58
CA PHE A 100 -6.56 4.05 -1.50
C PHE A 100 -7.87 3.40 -1.04
N GLU A 101 -8.86 3.36 -1.92
CA GLU A 101 -10.22 2.91 -1.60
C GLU A 101 -10.57 1.62 -2.36
N PRO A 102 -10.33 0.42 -1.79
CA PRO A 102 -10.49 -0.83 -2.55
C PRO A 102 -11.92 -1.05 -3.04
N GLY A 103 -12.92 -0.73 -2.20
CA GLY A 103 -14.33 -0.90 -2.54
C GLY A 103 -14.80 0.06 -3.65
N TRP A 104 -14.40 1.33 -3.58
CA TRP A 104 -14.65 2.28 -4.66
C TRP A 104 -13.91 1.86 -5.93
N TYR A 105 -12.61 1.56 -5.84
CA TYR A 105 -11.77 1.16 -6.97
C TYR A 105 -12.34 -0.04 -7.73
N ALA A 106 -12.73 -1.10 -6.99
CA ALA A 106 -13.29 -2.30 -7.59
C ALA A 106 -14.60 -2.02 -8.35
N ARG A 107 -15.48 -1.16 -7.81
CA ARG A 107 -16.75 -0.77 -8.45
C ARG A 107 -16.52 0.12 -9.67
N THR A 108 -15.72 1.17 -9.52
CA THR A 108 -15.43 2.15 -10.58
C THR A 108 -14.80 1.48 -11.80
N TYR A 109 -13.84 0.58 -11.58
CA TYR A 109 -13.13 -0.12 -12.66
C TYR A 109 -13.69 -1.50 -12.97
N ARG A 110 -14.85 -1.86 -12.40
CA ARG A 110 -15.59 -3.11 -12.64
C ARG A 110 -14.69 -4.35 -12.57
N LEU A 111 -13.86 -4.43 -11.53
CA LEU A 111 -12.93 -5.54 -11.38
C LEU A 111 -13.66 -6.87 -11.23
N ARG A 112 -13.15 -7.91 -11.89
CA ARG A 112 -13.66 -9.27 -11.74
C ARG A 112 -13.55 -9.71 -10.27
N ARG A 113 -14.59 -10.36 -9.74
CA ARG A 113 -14.57 -10.96 -8.38
C ARG A 113 -13.28 -11.78 -8.15
N GLY A 114 -12.66 -11.60 -7.00
CA GLY A 114 -11.39 -12.22 -6.62
C GLY A 114 -10.14 -11.52 -7.17
N THR A 115 -10.27 -10.46 -7.97
CA THR A 115 -9.13 -9.61 -8.36
C THR A 115 -8.77 -8.68 -7.22
N SER A 116 -7.51 -8.70 -6.79
CA SER A 116 -6.98 -7.77 -5.79
C SER A 116 -6.98 -6.33 -6.33
N PRO A 117 -7.77 -5.40 -5.75
CA PRO A 117 -7.80 -4.00 -6.20
C PRO A 117 -6.43 -3.32 -6.07
N LEU A 118 -5.74 -3.54 -4.94
CA LEU A 118 -4.45 -2.90 -4.71
C LEU A 118 -3.39 -3.44 -5.68
N ARG A 119 -3.33 -4.76 -5.91
CA ARG A 119 -2.43 -5.33 -6.91
C ARG A 119 -2.74 -4.82 -8.31
N HIS A 120 -4.02 -4.75 -8.67
CA HIS A 120 -4.45 -4.21 -9.97
C HIS A 120 -3.98 -2.77 -10.14
N TYR A 121 -4.22 -1.92 -9.13
CA TYR A 121 -3.76 -0.53 -9.16
C TYR A 121 -2.24 -0.43 -9.23
N LEU A 122 -1.49 -1.16 -8.40
CA LEU A 122 -0.02 -1.12 -8.43
C LEU A 122 0.54 -1.53 -9.80
N THR A 123 -0.10 -2.48 -10.48
CA THR A 123 0.29 -2.94 -11.83
C THR A 123 0.06 -1.85 -12.89
N HIS A 124 -1.01 -1.06 -12.75
CA HIS A 124 -1.46 -0.13 -13.79
C HIS A 124 -1.29 1.36 -13.45
N ARG A 125 -0.85 1.74 -12.23
CA ARG A 125 -0.78 3.14 -11.78
C ARG A 125 -0.01 4.08 -12.71
N ARG A 126 0.95 3.54 -13.46
CA ARG A 126 1.76 4.29 -14.43
C ARG A 126 1.08 4.47 -15.79
N SER A 127 0.02 3.73 -16.08
CA SER A 127 -0.76 3.88 -17.32
C SER A 127 -1.54 5.18 -17.37
N GLN A 128 -1.68 5.89 -16.24
CA GLN A 128 -2.41 7.16 -16.16
C GLN A 128 -3.90 7.03 -16.49
N LEU A 129 -4.49 5.85 -16.23
CA LEU A 129 -5.92 5.59 -16.44
C LEU A 129 -6.69 5.35 -15.13
N TYR A 130 -5.99 5.08 -14.04
CA TYR A 130 -6.57 4.62 -12.80
C TYR A 130 -6.26 5.60 -11.66
N ALA A 131 -7.31 6.04 -10.97
CA ALA A 131 -7.24 6.81 -9.74
C ALA A 131 -7.31 5.86 -8.54
N PRO A 132 -6.64 6.18 -7.42
CA PRO A 132 -6.70 5.37 -6.20
C PRO A 132 -7.93 5.65 -5.31
N ASN A 133 -8.62 6.78 -5.52
CA ASN A 133 -9.80 7.22 -4.76
C ASN A 133 -10.68 8.14 -5.61
N ALA A 134 -11.90 8.41 -5.12
CA ALA A 134 -12.91 9.20 -5.81
C ALA A 134 -12.54 10.69 -6.01
N LEU A 135 -11.66 11.25 -5.16
CA LEU A 135 -11.31 12.67 -5.18
C LEU A 135 -10.08 12.98 -6.04
N PHE A 136 -9.52 11.98 -6.72
CA PHE A 136 -8.44 12.16 -7.68
C PHE A 136 -8.92 11.92 -9.11
N ASP A 137 -9.07 13.00 -9.87
CA ASP A 137 -9.39 12.94 -11.29
C ASP A 137 -8.09 12.94 -12.10
N VAL A 138 -7.73 11.76 -12.62
CA VAL A 138 -6.48 11.57 -13.36
C VAL A 138 -6.43 12.42 -14.62
N ALA A 139 -7.53 12.51 -15.38
CA ALA A 139 -7.55 13.24 -16.64
C ALA A 139 -7.38 14.75 -16.37
N TRP A 140 -8.17 15.28 -15.45
CA TRP A 140 -8.11 16.68 -15.04
C TRP A 140 -6.74 17.06 -14.45
N TYR A 141 -6.14 16.16 -13.66
CA TYR A 141 -4.82 16.39 -13.06
C TYR A 141 -3.71 16.41 -14.12
N LEU A 142 -3.79 15.52 -15.10
CA LEU A 142 -2.82 15.44 -16.19
C LEU A 142 -2.94 16.57 -17.22
N GLU A 143 -4.12 17.16 -17.41
CA GLU A 143 -4.25 18.39 -18.19
C GLU A 143 -3.37 19.52 -17.63
N ARG A 144 -3.21 19.57 -16.30
CA ARG A 144 -2.48 20.63 -15.59
C ARG A 144 -1.01 20.30 -15.35
N HIS A 145 -0.72 19.05 -15.03
CA HIS A 145 0.60 18.63 -14.58
C HIS A 145 1.23 17.55 -15.47
N GLY A 146 0.55 17.10 -16.52
CA GLY A 146 1.01 16.01 -17.38
C GLY A 146 2.33 16.28 -18.08
N ALA A 147 2.61 17.56 -18.42
CA ALA A 147 3.91 17.96 -18.98
C ALA A 147 5.06 17.77 -17.98
N GLU A 148 4.84 18.08 -16.70
CA GLU A 148 5.81 17.88 -15.61
C GLU A 148 5.97 16.40 -15.26
N ILE A 149 4.87 15.66 -15.23
CA ILE A 149 4.83 14.24 -14.84
C ILE A 149 5.44 13.37 -15.93
N GLY A 150 5.18 13.68 -17.20
CA GLY A 150 5.54 12.85 -18.34
C GLY A 150 4.72 11.56 -18.45
N ARG A 151 5.01 10.76 -19.48
CA ARG A 151 4.30 9.49 -19.76
C ARG A 151 4.80 8.35 -18.87
N ASN A 152 3.95 7.34 -18.68
CA ASN A 152 4.30 6.12 -17.93
C ASN A 152 4.78 6.41 -16.48
N ARG A 153 4.18 7.43 -15.86
CA ARG A 153 4.47 7.84 -14.48
C ARG A 153 3.18 7.86 -13.66
N ASP A 154 3.33 7.58 -12.39
CA ASP A 154 2.23 7.57 -11.43
C ASP A 154 1.84 9.02 -11.09
N ALA A 155 0.69 9.46 -11.60
CA ALA A 155 0.17 10.81 -11.43
C ALA A 155 -0.18 11.12 -9.98
N PHE A 156 -0.73 10.15 -9.25
CA PHE A 156 -1.05 10.36 -7.84
C PHE A 156 0.23 10.44 -6.99
N ALA A 157 1.25 9.65 -7.32
CA ALA A 157 2.56 9.78 -6.64
C ALA A 157 3.25 11.13 -6.90
N HIS A 158 2.93 11.84 -7.99
CA HIS A 158 3.33 13.24 -8.18
C HIS A 158 2.60 14.15 -7.20
N LEU A 159 1.28 14.00 -7.07
CA LEU A 159 0.48 14.73 -6.07
C LEU A 159 1.01 14.49 -4.65
N LEU A 160 1.35 13.26 -4.29
CA LEU A 160 1.89 12.94 -2.97
C LEU A 160 3.20 13.69 -2.68
N ARG A 161 4.09 13.83 -3.67
CA ARG A 161 5.41 14.46 -3.49
C ARG A 161 5.39 15.98 -3.54
N HIS A 162 4.50 16.56 -4.34
CA HIS A 162 4.52 17.99 -4.63
C HIS A 162 3.29 18.74 -4.13
N GLY A 163 2.19 18.02 -3.84
CA GLY A 163 0.90 18.60 -3.49
C GLY A 163 0.91 19.42 -2.20
N ALA A 164 1.68 18.99 -1.20
CA ALA A 164 1.76 19.71 0.07
C ALA A 164 2.41 21.11 -0.05
N ARG A 165 3.44 21.25 -0.88
CA ARG A 165 4.17 22.54 -1.01
C ARG A 165 3.49 23.52 -1.94
N ARG A 166 2.65 23.02 -2.86
CA ARG A 166 2.07 23.77 -3.98
C ARG A 166 0.55 23.87 -3.92
N ASP A 167 -0.07 23.29 -2.90
CA ASP A 167 -1.53 23.15 -2.78
C ASP A 167 -2.18 22.63 -4.05
N LEU A 168 -1.58 21.57 -4.60
CA LEU A 168 -2.13 20.93 -5.79
C LEU A 168 -3.46 20.25 -5.42
N ALA A 169 -4.51 20.60 -6.14
CA ALA A 169 -5.78 19.91 -6.07
C ALA A 169 -5.70 18.57 -6.82
N GLY A 170 -6.41 17.55 -6.33
CA GLY A 170 -6.53 16.25 -7.01
C GLY A 170 -7.69 16.18 -8.01
N SER A 171 -8.64 17.09 -7.90
CA SER A 171 -9.86 17.17 -8.72
C SER A 171 -10.41 18.60 -8.65
N PRO A 172 -11.30 19.00 -9.58
CA PRO A 172 -11.91 20.33 -9.53
C PRO A 172 -12.78 20.55 -8.29
N GLY A 173 -13.25 19.48 -7.64
CA GLY A 173 -14.11 19.54 -6.46
C GLY A 173 -13.38 19.71 -5.13
N PHE A 174 -12.05 19.75 -5.12
CA PHE A 174 -11.25 19.84 -3.89
C PHE A 174 -10.27 21.01 -3.93
N ASP A 175 -10.57 22.06 -3.17
CA ASP A 175 -9.66 23.20 -2.99
C ASP A 175 -8.66 22.91 -1.86
N ALA A 176 -7.43 22.59 -2.26
CA ALA A 176 -6.36 22.24 -1.32
C ALA A 176 -5.91 23.44 -0.45
N GLY A 177 -5.89 24.66 -1.00
CA GLY A 177 -5.48 25.87 -0.29
C GLY A 177 -6.52 26.29 0.75
N ALA A 178 -7.80 26.29 0.38
CA ALA A 178 -8.90 26.56 1.30
C ALA A 178 -8.98 25.48 2.40
N TYR A 179 -8.81 24.21 2.04
CA TYR A 179 -8.77 23.12 3.02
C TYR A 179 -7.60 23.29 4.00
N ARG A 180 -6.40 23.59 3.50
CA ARG A 180 -5.23 23.90 4.33
C ARG A 180 -5.52 25.00 5.33
N ALA A 181 -6.04 26.15 4.86
CA ALA A 181 -6.32 27.30 5.72
C ALA A 181 -7.32 26.95 6.82
N ARG A 182 -8.38 26.21 6.49
CA ARG A 182 -9.41 25.76 7.44
C ARG A 182 -8.87 24.81 8.50
N HIS A 183 -7.94 23.93 8.14
CA HIS A 183 -7.41 22.89 9.03
C HIS A 183 -6.03 23.21 9.63
N GLY A 184 -5.46 24.38 9.34
CA GLY A 184 -4.18 24.83 9.89
C GLY A 184 -2.98 23.97 9.46
N LEU A 185 -3.00 23.39 8.26
CA LEU A 185 -1.93 22.49 7.81
C LEU A 185 -0.67 23.27 7.37
N SER A 186 0.51 22.83 7.82
CA SER A 186 1.79 23.42 7.37
C SER A 186 2.02 23.18 5.87
N ALA A 187 2.39 24.24 5.12
CA ALA A 187 2.84 24.15 3.74
C ALA A 187 4.33 23.77 3.62
N ALA A 188 5.04 23.64 4.75
CA ALA A 188 6.44 23.25 4.86
C ALA A 188 6.55 21.86 5.51
N PRO A 189 6.67 20.79 4.70
CA PRO A 189 6.97 19.44 5.16
C PRO A 189 8.31 19.38 5.89
N ALA A 190 8.42 18.48 6.88
CA ALA A 190 9.63 18.32 7.68
C ALA A 190 10.86 17.86 6.85
N SER A 191 10.65 17.08 5.80
CA SER A 191 11.70 16.65 4.88
C SER A 191 11.17 16.38 3.47
N ALA A 192 12.05 15.96 2.56
CA ALA A 192 11.68 15.52 1.22
C ALA A 192 11.07 14.10 1.18
N LEU A 193 11.04 13.37 2.30
CA LEU A 193 10.43 12.05 2.37
C LEU A 193 8.92 12.11 2.11
N VAL A 194 8.40 11.10 1.41
CA VAL A 194 6.98 11.05 1.03
C VAL A 194 6.06 11.10 2.25
N VAL A 195 6.43 10.44 3.34
CA VAL A 195 5.63 10.43 4.59
C VAL A 195 5.44 11.84 5.17
N ASP A 196 6.46 12.69 5.09
CA ASP A 196 6.39 14.07 5.57
C ASP A 196 5.61 14.96 4.61
N GLN A 197 5.75 14.72 3.30
CA GLN A 197 4.91 15.39 2.31
C GLN A 197 3.43 15.03 2.51
N GLU A 198 3.12 13.76 2.76
CA GLU A 198 1.77 13.26 3.00
C GLU A 198 1.12 13.88 4.23
N ALA A 199 1.88 14.06 5.33
CA ALA A 199 1.37 14.66 6.56
C ALA A 199 0.88 16.10 6.35
N CYS A 200 1.48 16.81 5.39
CA CYS A 200 1.16 18.20 5.05
C CYS A 200 0.25 18.34 3.83
N ASN A 201 -0.13 17.23 3.18
CA ASN A 201 -0.93 17.25 1.95
C ASN A 201 -2.44 17.37 2.28
N PRO A 202 -3.13 18.43 1.83
CA PRO A 202 -4.53 18.68 2.17
C PRO A 202 -5.48 17.54 1.77
N LEU A 203 -5.31 16.98 0.57
CA LEU A 203 -6.14 15.87 0.09
C LEU A 203 -5.89 14.60 0.91
N VAL A 204 -4.62 14.30 1.20
CA VAL A 204 -4.26 13.13 2.03
C VAL A 204 -4.81 13.27 3.45
N HIS A 205 -4.73 14.47 4.03
CA HIS A 205 -5.31 14.76 5.34
C HIS A 205 -6.82 14.52 5.34
N HIS A 206 -7.53 15.04 4.34
CA HIS A 206 -8.97 14.83 4.17
C HIS A 206 -9.33 13.34 4.06
N LEU A 207 -8.67 12.60 3.16
CA LEU A 207 -8.94 11.18 2.92
C LEU A 207 -8.63 10.31 4.16
N LYS A 208 -7.56 10.62 4.90
CA LYS A 208 -7.24 9.92 6.17
C LYS A 208 -8.30 10.19 7.24
N ALA A 209 -8.78 11.43 7.36
CA ALA A 209 -9.84 11.78 8.29
C ALA A 209 -11.16 11.09 7.94
N GLN A 210 -11.53 11.06 6.65
CA GLN A 210 -12.71 10.35 6.17
C GLN A 210 -12.62 8.85 6.48
N ALA A 211 -11.50 8.21 6.19
CA ALA A 211 -11.29 6.79 6.48
C ALA A 211 -11.45 6.45 7.98
N ALA A 212 -11.02 7.34 8.87
CA ALA A 212 -11.21 7.16 10.31
C ALA A 212 -12.68 7.33 10.73
N GLN A 213 -13.40 8.28 10.13
CA GLN A 213 -14.82 8.51 10.39
C GLN A 213 -15.71 7.37 9.90
N GLU A 214 -15.47 6.87 8.69
CA GLU A 214 -16.15 5.67 8.17
C GLU A 214 -15.97 4.49 9.14
N PHE A 215 -14.79 4.40 9.79
CA PHE A 215 -14.45 3.24 10.62
C PHE A 215 -15.17 3.32 11.95
N ALA A 216 -15.20 4.52 12.53
CA ALA A 216 -15.94 4.80 13.75
C ALA A 216 -17.46 4.62 13.58
N SER A 217 -18.01 4.96 12.40
CA SER A 217 -19.44 4.86 12.11
C SER A 217 -19.92 3.46 11.72
N GLY A 218 -19.01 2.54 11.38
CA GLY A 218 -19.37 1.18 10.98
C GLY A 218 -19.84 1.06 9.52
N GLU A 219 -19.71 2.11 8.71
CA GLU A 219 -20.04 2.12 7.28
C GLU A 219 -19.16 1.19 6.43
N PHE A 220 -18.18 0.52 7.05
CA PHE A 220 -17.32 -0.50 6.43
C PHE A 220 -18.05 -1.78 6.01
N ALA A 221 -19.28 -2.03 6.49
CA ALA A 221 -19.85 -3.38 6.51
C ALA A 221 -21.17 -3.59 5.74
N SER A 222 -21.43 -2.86 4.64
CA SER A 222 -22.61 -3.12 3.78
C SER A 222 -22.31 -3.46 2.31
N GLY A 223 -21.04 -3.72 1.95
CA GLY A 223 -20.68 -4.21 0.62
C GLY A 223 -20.84 -5.72 0.49
N GLU A 224 -21.39 -6.19 -0.65
CA GLU A 224 -21.65 -7.61 -1.05
C GLU A 224 -20.47 -8.59 -0.97
N PHE A 225 -19.32 -8.22 -0.40
CA PHE A 225 -18.14 -9.06 -0.22
C PHE A 225 -18.09 -9.75 1.17
N ALA A 226 -19.02 -9.41 2.07
CA ALA A 226 -19.08 -10.00 3.42
C ALA A 226 -19.81 -11.37 3.48
N SER A 227 -20.61 -11.72 2.47
CA SER A 227 -21.42 -12.95 2.45
C SER A 227 -20.90 -13.98 1.44
N GLY A 228 -19.72 -14.55 1.72
CA GLY A 228 -19.21 -15.72 1.01
C GLY A 228 -18.69 -16.76 2.00
N GLU A 229 -19.38 -17.88 2.11
CA GLU A 229 -18.99 -19.05 2.90
C GLU A 229 -17.67 -19.63 2.39
N PHE A 230 -16.56 -19.34 3.09
CA PHE A 230 -15.36 -20.19 3.08
C PHE A 230 -14.74 -20.14 4.48
N ALA A 231 -15.39 -20.83 5.42
CA ALA A 231 -14.68 -21.49 6.50
C ALA A 231 -14.07 -22.77 5.90
N SER A 232 -12.79 -23.03 6.18
CA SER A 232 -12.02 -24.22 5.76
C SER A 232 -11.98 -24.51 4.26
N GLY A 233 -10.90 -24.13 3.58
CA GLY A 233 -10.61 -24.59 2.23
C GLY A 233 -9.12 -24.55 1.98
N GLU A 234 -8.53 -25.73 1.87
CA GLU A 234 -7.12 -26.02 1.65
C GLU A 234 -6.58 -25.24 0.44
N PHE A 235 -5.42 -24.60 0.59
CA PHE A 235 -4.66 -24.16 -0.56
C PHE A 235 -4.13 -25.42 -1.25
N ALA A 236 -4.63 -25.71 -2.43
CA ALA A 236 -4.14 -26.78 -3.30
C ALA A 236 -2.60 -26.70 -3.38
N SER A 237 -1.97 -27.76 -2.88
CA SER A 237 -0.56 -28.06 -3.06
C SER A 237 -0.31 -28.29 -4.54
N GLY A 238 0.07 -27.24 -5.25
CA GLY A 238 0.77 -27.37 -6.52
C GLY A 238 2.21 -27.76 -6.21
N GLU A 239 2.50 -29.05 -6.34
CA GLU A 239 3.85 -29.61 -6.36
C GLU A 239 4.69 -28.90 -7.41
N PHE A 240 5.68 -28.11 -7.01
CA PHE A 240 6.88 -27.88 -7.82
C PHE A 240 8.10 -27.73 -6.92
N ALA A 241 8.89 -28.80 -6.93
CA ALA A 241 10.32 -28.94 -6.60
C ALA A 241 10.85 -28.19 -5.37
N ASN A 242 10.82 -28.88 -4.23
CA ASN A 242 11.97 -28.88 -3.33
C ASN A 242 13.10 -29.63 -4.03
N GLU A 243 14.20 -28.96 -4.36
CA GLU A 243 15.57 -29.46 -4.24
C GLU A 243 16.55 -28.33 -4.66
N GLU A 244 17.67 -28.23 -3.96
CA GLU A 244 18.76 -27.24 -4.08
C GLU A 244 18.71 -25.95 -3.24
N LEU A 245 18.41 -26.11 -1.96
CA LEU A 245 19.16 -25.38 -0.93
C LEU A 245 20.27 -26.30 -0.41
N ALA A 246 21.51 -25.91 -0.73
CA ALA A 246 22.80 -26.51 -0.36
C ALA A 246 23.37 -27.62 -1.26
N ARG A 247 24.10 -27.23 -2.32
CA ARG A 247 25.50 -27.62 -2.59
C ARG A 247 26.02 -27.00 -3.90
N HIS A 248 27.12 -26.25 -3.77
CA HIS A 248 28.10 -25.86 -4.81
C HIS A 248 27.67 -25.06 -6.07
N GLY A 249 28.05 -23.77 -6.08
CA GLY A 249 28.99 -23.28 -7.11
C GLY A 249 28.44 -22.73 -8.43
N ALA A 250 27.73 -21.59 -8.42
CA ALA A 250 27.88 -20.47 -9.37
C ALA A 250 26.79 -19.41 -9.13
N VAL A 251 27.12 -18.38 -8.35
CA VAL A 251 26.20 -17.26 -8.08
C VAL A 251 26.06 -16.40 -9.34
N ARG A 252 24.96 -16.55 -10.10
CA ARG A 252 24.48 -15.46 -10.96
C ARG A 252 24.08 -14.31 -10.04
N ARG A 253 24.89 -13.25 -10.03
CA ARG A 253 24.64 -12.06 -9.21
C ARG A 253 23.26 -11.48 -9.55
N PRO A 254 22.40 -11.20 -8.56
CA PRO A 254 21.11 -10.58 -8.80
C PRO A 254 21.28 -9.23 -9.51
N TRP A 255 20.40 -8.94 -10.47
CA TRP A 255 20.46 -7.74 -11.32
C TRP A 255 20.46 -6.43 -10.51
N TRP A 256 19.85 -6.40 -9.33
CA TRP A 256 19.84 -5.23 -8.44
C TRP A 256 21.23 -4.84 -7.90
N ARG A 257 22.20 -5.77 -7.85
CA ARG A 257 23.60 -5.46 -7.49
C ARG A 257 24.35 -4.67 -8.58
N ARG A 258 23.79 -4.55 -9.80
CA ARG A 258 24.37 -3.74 -10.89
C ARG A 258 23.92 -2.28 -10.86
N ILE A 259 22.86 -1.95 -10.14
CA ILE A 259 22.30 -0.60 -10.05
C ILE A 259 23.05 0.27 -9.02
N LEU A 260 23.86 -0.36 -8.16
CA LEU A 260 24.68 0.28 -7.13
C LEU A 260 26.11 0.61 -7.59
N ARG A 261 26.33 0.82 -8.90
CA ARG A 261 27.62 1.25 -9.48
C ARG A 261 27.46 2.51 -10.30
#